data_AF-A0A967MLZ1-F1
#
_entry.id   AF-A0A967MLZ1-F1
#
_cell.length_a   1.000
_cell.length_b   1.000
_cell.length_c   1.000
_cell.angle_alpha   90.00
_cell.angle_beta   90.00
_cell.angle_gamma   90.00
#
_symmetry.space_group_name_H-M   'P 1'
#
loop_
_entity.id
_entity.type
_entity.pdbx_description
1 polymer ?
#
loop_
_entity_poly.entity_id
_entity_poly.type
_entity_poly.pdbx_seq_one_letter_code
_entity_poly.pdbx_strand_id
1 'polypeptide(L)' 'SRDAGETWEHVGFRESHGISKIRIHPTNPDIIFVASFGKYSAPSEERGVFKSTDGGDTWRRVLYRDDQTGAIDIVIDRND' A
#
# COMPACT_ATOMS: atom_id res chain seq x y z
N SER A 1 8.64 -8.11 7.98
CA SER A 1 9.25 -8.74 9.15
C SER A 1 10.30 -7.79 9.72
N ARG A 2 10.49 -7.82 11.04
CA ARG A 2 11.53 -7.05 11.78
C ARG A 2 12.63 -7.95 12.36
N ASP A 3 12.54 -9.24 12.10
CA ASP A 3 13.33 -10.31 12.72
C ASP A 3 13.81 -11.31 11.64
N ALA A 4 14.33 -10.78 10.53
CA ALA A 4 14.89 -11.57 9.42
C ALA A 4 13.94 -12.63 8.81
N GLY A 5 12.62 -12.45 8.96
CA GLY A 5 11.59 -13.30 8.39
C GLY A 5 11.01 -14.33 9.35
N GLU A 6 11.43 -14.34 10.63
CA GLU A 6 10.92 -15.27 11.64
C GLU A 6 9.44 -15.03 11.94
N THR A 7 9.04 -13.76 12.11
CA THR A 7 7.64 -13.39 12.34
C THR A 7 7.15 -12.27 11.41
N TRP A 8 5.84 -12.24 11.24
CA TRP A 8 5.14 -11.29 10.39
C TRP A 8 3.96 -10.69 11.13
N GLU A 9 3.87 -9.37 11.10
CA GLU A 9 2.76 -8.62 11.69
C GLU A 9 1.88 -8.03 10.58
N HIS A 10 0.59 -7.92 10.87
CA HIS A 10 -0.37 -7.33 9.94
C HIS A 10 -0.40 -5.81 10.08
N VAL A 11 0.14 -5.10 9.10
CA VAL A 11 0.44 -3.65 9.21
C VAL A 11 -0.59 -2.71 8.55
N GLY A 12 -1.72 -3.24 8.09
CA GLY A 12 -2.82 -2.42 7.55
C GLY A 12 -3.66 -3.18 6.52
N PHE A 13 -4.63 -2.49 5.92
CA PHE A 13 -5.46 -3.03 4.83
C PHE A 13 -6.33 -4.24 5.20
N ARG A 14 -6.90 -4.26 6.41
CA ARG A 14 -7.68 -5.41 6.93
C ARG A 14 -8.99 -5.61 6.18
N GLU A 15 -9.53 -4.53 5.61
CA GLU A 15 -10.79 -4.52 4.88
C GLU A 15 -10.58 -4.62 3.36
N SER A 16 -9.33 -4.56 2.88
CA SER A 16 -8.98 -4.81 1.49
C SER A 16 -8.92 -6.30 1.22
N HIS A 17 -9.58 -6.75 0.15
CA HIS A 17 -9.48 -8.13 -0.30
C HIS A 17 -8.26 -8.37 -1.19
N GLY A 18 -7.56 -7.29 -1.60
CA GLY A 18 -6.47 -7.39 -2.55
C GLY A 18 -5.52 -6.20 -2.50
N ILE A 19 -4.26 -6.51 -2.28
CA ILE A 19 -3.15 -5.58 -2.55
C ILE A 19 -2.57 -5.95 -3.91
N SER A 20 -2.73 -5.07 -4.88
CA SER A 20 -2.30 -5.32 -6.26
C SER A 20 -0.80 -5.07 -6.44
N LYS A 21 -0.24 -4.11 -5.69
CA LYS A 21 1.18 -3.77 -5.80
C LYS A 21 1.74 -3.21 -4.52
N ILE A 22 3.00 -3.54 -4.25
CA ILE A 22 3.84 -2.88 -3.25
C ILE A 22 5.13 -2.42 -3.92
N ARG A 23 5.57 -1.20 -3.61
CA ARG A 23 6.84 -0.62 -4.04
C ARG A 23 7.53 0.02 -2.85
N ILE A 24 8.80 -0.33 -2.67
CA ILE A 24 9.67 0.30 -1.68
C ILE A 24 10.58 1.27 -2.42
N HIS A 25 10.77 2.47 -1.89
CA HIS A 25 11.65 3.47 -2.49
C HIS A 25 13.10 2.95 -2.55
N PRO A 26 13.82 3.15 -3.67
CA PRO A 26 15.11 2.48 -3.90
C PRO A 26 16.22 2.90 -2.93
N THR A 27 16.16 4.12 -2.39
CA THR A 27 17.19 4.68 -1.50
C THR A 27 16.74 4.93 -0.07
N ASN A 28 15.44 4.81 0.23
CA ASN A 28 14.89 5.01 1.57
C ASN A 28 13.81 3.96 1.85
N PRO A 29 14.14 2.85 2.52
CA PRO A 29 13.20 1.74 2.71
C PRO A 29 11.99 2.09 3.60
N ASP A 30 12.03 3.18 4.35
CA ASP A 30 10.88 3.64 5.15
C ASP A 30 9.75 4.19 4.28
N ILE A 31 10.07 4.58 3.04
CA ILE A 31 9.09 5.07 2.08
C ILE A 31 8.53 3.89 1.27
N ILE A 32 7.26 3.57 1.50
CA ILE A 32 6.56 2.46 0.87
C ILE A 32 5.29 2.98 0.20
N PHE A 33 5.03 2.51 -1.01
CA PHE A 33 3.78 2.73 -1.72
C PHE A 33 3.01 1.41 -1.91
N VAL A 34 1.70 1.46 -1.70
CA VAL A 34 0.79 0.33 -1.85
C VAL A 34 -0.34 0.71 -2.79
N ALA A 35 -0.55 -0.09 -3.84
CA ALA A 35 -1.75 -0.05 -4.68
C ALA A 35 -2.78 -1.01 -4.09
N SER A 36 -3.81 -0.48 -3.45
CA SER A 36 -4.89 -1.28 -2.90
C SER A 36 -6.05 -1.36 -3.88
N PHE A 37 -6.44 -2.59 -4.22
CA PHE A 37 -7.64 -2.85 -5.01
C PHE A 37 -8.90 -2.53 -4.20
N GLY A 38 -8.93 -2.91 -2.92
CA GLY A 38 -10.10 -2.83 -2.04
C GLY A 38 -10.92 -4.12 -2.03
N LYS A 39 -12.24 -4.01 -1.83
CA LYS A 39 -13.16 -5.16 -1.81
C LYS A 39 -13.63 -5.56 -3.21
N TYR A 40 -13.82 -6.85 -3.45
CA TYR A 40 -14.46 -7.33 -4.68
C TYR A 40 -15.96 -7.02 -4.65
N SER A 41 -16.48 -6.45 -5.74
CA SER A 41 -17.92 -6.20 -5.94
C SER A 41 -18.63 -5.40 -4.84
N ALA A 42 -17.89 -4.65 -4.02
CA ALA A 42 -18.44 -3.83 -2.94
C ALA A 42 -17.61 -2.55 -2.75
N PRO A 43 -18.22 -1.43 -2.31
CA PRO A 43 -17.46 -0.23 -1.95
C PRO A 43 -16.49 -0.48 -0.78
N SER A 44 -15.38 0.24 -0.75
CA SER A 44 -14.40 0.16 0.34
C SER A 44 -13.56 1.44 0.44
N GLU A 45 -13.29 1.86 1.68
CA GLU A 45 -12.41 2.99 1.98
C GLU A 45 -10.92 2.65 1.76
N GLU A 46 -10.55 1.37 1.81
CA GLU A 46 -9.19 0.90 1.59
C GLU A 46 -8.89 0.71 0.10
N ARG A 47 -9.23 1.71 -0.72
CA ARG A 47 -8.93 1.78 -2.16
C ARG A 47 -7.97 2.90 -2.48
N GLY A 48 -7.26 2.75 -3.59
CA GLY A 48 -6.35 3.75 -4.13
C GLY A 48 -4.89 3.50 -3.76
N VAL A 49 -4.09 4.55 -3.82
CA VAL A 49 -2.65 4.49 -3.50
C VAL A 49 -2.40 5.03 -2.10
N PHE A 50 -1.68 4.26 -1.31
CA PHE A 50 -1.26 4.61 0.04
C PHE A 50 0.26 4.75 0.09
N LYS A 51 0.74 5.68 0.91
CA LYS A 51 2.15 5.92 1.18
C LYS A 51 2.41 5.82 2.68
N SER A 52 3.43 5.06 3.06
CA SER A 52 4.06 5.11 4.38
C SER A 52 5.41 5.85 4.27
N THR A 53 5.84 6.47 5.36
CA THR A 53 7.17 7.07 5.54
C THR A 53 7.85 6.59 6.81
N ASP A 54 7.37 5.47 7.38
CA ASP A 54 7.79 4.88 8.64
C ASP A 54 7.87 3.35 8.55
N GLY A 55 8.18 2.82 7.35
CA GLY A 55 8.39 1.39 7.15
C GLY A 55 7.12 0.54 7.14
N GLY A 56 5.95 1.18 7.03
CA GLY A 56 4.64 0.53 6.95
C GLY A 56 3.83 0.59 8.24
N ASP A 57 4.29 1.30 9.26
CA ASP A 57 3.58 1.43 10.54
C ASP A 57 2.34 2.31 10.43
N THR A 58 2.42 3.38 9.64
CA THR A 58 1.27 4.23 9.31
C THR A 58 1.15 4.48 7.81
N TRP A 59 -0.10 4.68 7.37
CA TRP A 59 -0.43 4.83 5.95
C TRP A 59 -1.24 6.09 5.70
N ARG A 60 -0.81 6.87 4.70
CA ARG A 60 -1.56 8.01 4.17
C ARG A 60 -2.05 7.71 2.76
N ARG A 61 -3.33 7.92 2.50
CA ARG A 61 -3.92 7.83 1.16
C ARG A 61 -3.44 9.04 0.32
N VAL A 62 -2.73 8.78 -0.78
CA VAL A 62 -2.11 9.82 -1.64
C VAL A 62 -2.73 9.91 -3.03
N LEU A 63 -3.46 8.88 -3.46
CA LEU A 63 -4.29 8.92 -4.66
C LEU A 63 -5.60 8.18 -4.38
N TYR A 64 -6.72 8.89 -4.51
CA TYR A 64 -8.05 8.36 -4.28
C TYR A 64 -9.04 9.12 -5.15
N ARG A 65 -9.99 8.38 -5.72
CA ARG A 65 -11.07 8.95 -6.52
C ARG A 65 -12.39 8.81 -5.78
N ASP A 66 -12.74 7.60 -5.42
CA ASP A 66 -13.98 7.20 -4.74
C ASP A 66 -13.81 5.78 -4.15
N ASP A 67 -14.83 5.31 -3.44
CA ASP A 67 -14.86 4.00 -2.76
C ASP A 67 -15.14 2.81 -3.71
N GLN A 68 -15.20 3.07 -5.03
CA GLN A 68 -15.40 2.04 -6.07
C GLN A 68 -14.15 1.87 -6.96
N THR A 69 -13.22 2.82 -6.95
CA THR A 69 -12.03 2.84 -7.82
C THR A 69 -10.78 2.34 -7.10
N GLY A 70 -10.32 1.13 -7.42
CA GLY A 70 -9.07 0.56 -6.90
C GLY A 70 -7.81 1.01 -7.66
N ALA A 71 -6.64 0.79 -7.06
CA ALA A 71 -5.35 0.96 -7.73
C ALA A 71 -4.73 -0.40 -8.06
N ILE A 72 -4.13 -0.54 -9.24
CA ILE A 72 -3.60 -1.82 -9.75
C ILE A 72 -2.08 -1.84 -9.79
N ASP A 73 -1.45 -0.80 -10.36
CA ASP A 73 0.00 -0.76 -10.50
C ASP A 73 0.57 0.61 -10.12
N ILE A 74 1.80 0.58 -9.64
CA ILE A 74 2.61 1.74 -9.30
C ILE A 74 4.06 1.43 -9.68
N VAL A 75 4.69 2.40 -10.31
CA VAL A 75 6.13 2.42 -10.55
C VAL A 75 6.72 3.67 -9.93
N ILE A 76 7.94 3.55 -9.43
CA ILE A 76 8.73 4.66 -8.92
C ILE A 76 9.75 4.95 -10.01
N ASP A 77 9.78 6.19 -10.50
CA ASP A 77 10.90 6.64 -11.31
C ASP A 77 12.16 6.55 -10.45
N ARG A 78 13.21 5.91 -10.97
CA ARG A 78 14.45 5.70 -10.22
C ARG A 78 15.42 6.87 -10.35
N ASN A 79 15.12 7.83 -11.22
CA ASN A 79 15.99 8.96 -11.50
C ASN A 79 15.66 10.20 -10.65
N ASP A 80 14.57 10.16 -9.86
CA ASP A 80 14.20 11.15 -8.84
C ASP A 80 14.02 10.47 -7.47
#